data_AF-A0A4Q7P6X7-F1
#
_entry.id   AF-A0A4Q7P6X7-F1
#
_cell.length_a   1.000
_cell.length_b   1.000
_cell.length_c   1.000
_cell.angle_alpha   90.00
_cell.angle_beta   90.00
_cell.angle_gamma   90.00
#
_symmetry.space_group_name_H-M   'P 1'
#
loop_
_entity.id
_entity.type
_entity.pdbx_description
1 polymer ?
#
loop_
_entity_poly.entity_id
_entity_poly.type
_entity_poly.pdbx_seq_one_letter_code
_entity_poly.pdbx_strand_id
1 'polypeptide(L)'
;MRKRTYQTQTWEEWYECAKNYYSKFGDLLISRDFVTADGFRLGRWIERQRGMYNGVLPSSLNKERCIALEKIGMIWKLEDRFQWKRWLEMAEEYRQEYGSLDVPSEYVTKDGCRLGFWIKEQRKKYWAGSLTEKQVRELEHCGIAWQFYKRKGWNDWLQIARAYYGEHGNLLVPRNYKTAAGEKLGNWIFVQRERYYRESGRRPLSPEQIKALEQLSMVWSLKDVREERWDEMLRWIKAYKSKYGRLPLNPAVIAPDGRSMGNWISVQRTALGKGRMSERKTESLADVGILPFGTAKEN
;
A
#
# COMPACT_ATOMS: atom_id res chain seq x y z
N MET A 1 -34.81 28.82 7.53
CA MET A 1 -33.92 27.67 7.23
C MET A 1 -34.59 26.39 7.72
N ARG A 2 -35.09 25.52 6.83
CA ARG A 2 -35.64 24.22 7.21
C ARG A 2 -34.48 23.28 7.58
N LYS A 3 -34.40 22.87 8.86
CA LYS A 3 -33.48 21.82 9.30
C LYS A 3 -33.79 20.55 8.49
N ARG A 4 -32.81 20.02 7.76
CA ARG A 4 -32.90 18.69 7.15
C ARG A 4 -32.90 17.67 8.29
N THR A 5 -34.09 17.19 8.65
CA THR A 5 -34.25 16.03 9.53
C THR A 5 -33.79 14.81 8.71
N TYR A 6 -32.54 14.37 8.91
CA TYR A 6 -32.09 13.10 8.35
C TYR A 6 -32.69 11.98 9.20
N GLN A 7 -33.83 11.45 8.78
CA GLN A 7 -34.34 10.22 9.36
C GLN A 7 -33.48 9.08 8.83
N THR A 8 -32.70 8.46 9.71
CA THR A 8 -31.94 7.25 9.40
C THR A 8 -32.90 6.09 9.22
N GLN A 9 -32.87 5.45 8.06
CA GLN A 9 -33.71 4.29 7.77
C GLN A 9 -33.40 3.13 8.71
N THR A 10 -34.43 2.40 9.11
CA THR A 10 -34.31 1.21 9.94
C THR A 10 -33.80 0.02 9.13
N TRP A 11 -33.35 -1.05 9.81
CA TRP A 11 -32.89 -2.24 9.11
C TRP A 11 -34.03 -2.91 8.34
N GLU A 12 -35.23 -2.89 8.91
CA GLU A 12 -36.44 -3.49 8.38
C GLU A 12 -36.85 -2.82 7.06
N GLU A 13 -36.77 -1.50 6.96
CA GLU A 13 -37.04 -0.74 5.73
C GLU A 13 -36.06 -1.14 4.60
N TRP A 14 -34.77 -1.25 4.93
CA TRP A 14 -33.77 -1.69 3.95
C TRP A 14 -33.94 -3.15 3.54
N TYR A 15 -34.28 -4.01 4.49
CA TYR A 15 -34.51 -5.43 4.23
C TYR A 15 -35.72 -5.62 3.30
N GLU A 16 -36.81 -4.86 3.50
CA GLU A 16 -37.97 -4.92 2.61
C GLU A 16 -37.61 -4.40 1.20
N CYS A 17 -36.78 -3.35 1.09
CA CYS A 17 -36.26 -2.90 -0.20
C CYS A 17 -35.45 -4.00 -0.91
N ALA A 18 -34.60 -4.73 -0.18
CA ALA A 18 -33.82 -5.84 -0.72
C ALA A 18 -34.72 -6.99 -1.17
N LYS A 19 -35.73 -7.34 -0.37
CA LYS A 19 -36.71 -8.38 -0.70
C LYS A 19 -37.50 -8.01 -1.96
N ASN A 20 -37.96 -6.76 -2.08
CA ASN A 20 -38.64 -6.28 -3.27
C ASN A 20 -37.75 -6.32 -4.52
N TYR A 21 -36.47 -5.99 -4.38
CA TYR A 21 -35.50 -6.15 -5.46
C TYR A 21 -35.39 -7.63 -5.87
N TYR A 22 -35.20 -8.53 -4.90
CA TYR A 22 -35.11 -9.97 -5.17
C TYR A 22 -36.36 -10.52 -5.85
N SER A 23 -37.56 -10.14 -5.41
CA SER A 23 -38.81 -10.55 -6.05
C SER A 23 -38.92 -10.08 -7.50
N LYS A 24 -38.27 -8.97 -7.87
CA LYS A 24 -38.30 -8.41 -9.22
C LYS A 24 -37.22 -9.00 -10.14
N PHE A 25 -36.02 -9.22 -9.62
CA PHE A 25 -34.84 -9.57 -10.43
C PHE A 25 -34.34 -11.01 -10.21
N GLY A 26 -34.81 -11.70 -9.18
CA GLY A 26 -34.43 -13.07 -8.86
C GLY A 26 -33.07 -13.22 -8.18
N ASP A 27 -32.36 -12.12 -7.92
CA ASP A 27 -31.07 -12.10 -7.26
C ASP A 27 -30.88 -10.82 -6.41
N LEU A 28 -29.77 -10.77 -5.66
CA LEU A 28 -29.30 -9.57 -4.96
C LEU A 28 -27.99 -9.03 -5.54
N LEU A 29 -27.77 -9.20 -6.84
CA LEU A 29 -26.60 -8.70 -7.58
C LEU A 29 -26.82 -7.23 -7.97
N ILE A 30 -27.11 -6.42 -6.95
CA ILE A 30 -27.46 -5.01 -7.09
C ILE A 30 -26.20 -4.22 -7.44
N SER A 31 -26.27 -3.43 -8.52
CA SER A 31 -25.24 -2.43 -8.84
C SER A 31 -25.04 -1.49 -7.65
N ARG A 32 -23.77 -1.16 -7.34
CA ARG A 32 -23.41 -0.34 -6.17
C ARG A 32 -24.15 1.00 -6.14
N ASP A 33 -24.43 1.59 -7.29
CA ASP A 33 -25.08 2.89 -7.43
C ASP A 33 -26.59 2.81 -7.66
N PHE A 34 -27.18 1.61 -7.58
CA PHE A 34 -28.62 1.44 -7.63
C PHE A 34 -29.32 2.18 -6.50
N VAL A 35 -30.35 2.93 -6.87
CA VAL A 35 -31.23 3.69 -5.99
C VAL A 35 -32.67 3.23 -6.24
N THR A 36 -33.43 2.92 -5.19
CA THR A 36 -34.85 2.61 -5.30
C THR A 36 -35.64 3.82 -5.79
N ALA A 37 -36.89 3.61 -6.24
CA ALA A 37 -37.78 4.70 -6.62
C ALA A 37 -37.95 5.75 -5.50
N ASP A 38 -37.95 5.30 -4.24
CA ASP A 38 -38.07 6.14 -3.04
C ASP A 38 -36.76 6.81 -2.61
N GLY A 39 -35.69 6.68 -3.40
CA GLY A 39 -34.41 7.35 -3.16
C GLY A 39 -33.44 6.56 -2.26
N PHE A 40 -33.75 5.32 -1.89
CA PHE A 40 -32.88 4.49 -1.06
C PHE A 40 -31.70 3.95 -1.87
N ARG A 41 -30.47 4.25 -1.44
CA ARG A 41 -29.21 3.75 -2.05
C ARG A 41 -28.96 2.27 -1.72
N LEU A 42 -29.86 1.41 -2.16
CA LEU A 42 -29.91 -0.01 -1.81
C LEU A 42 -28.62 -0.75 -2.23
N GLY A 43 -28.03 -0.40 -3.37
CA GLY A 43 -26.75 -0.98 -3.80
C GLY A 43 -25.63 -0.78 -2.79
N ARG A 44 -25.51 0.42 -2.22
CA ARG A 44 -24.52 0.72 -1.18
C ARG A 44 -24.84 0.02 0.14
N TRP A 45 -26.12 -0.12 0.46
CA TRP A 45 -26.54 -0.81 1.67
C TRP A 45 -26.21 -2.30 1.60
N ILE A 46 -26.49 -2.98 0.48
CA ILE A 46 -26.12 -4.38 0.24
C ILE A 46 -24.60 -4.58 0.30
N GLU A 47 -23.81 -3.73 -0.36
CA GLU A 47 -22.34 -3.82 -0.29
C GLU A 47 -21.81 -3.61 1.14
N ARG A 48 -22.46 -2.76 1.94
CA ARG A 48 -22.14 -2.60 3.36
C ARG A 48 -22.43 -3.89 4.15
N GLN A 49 -23.56 -4.57 3.90
CA GLN A 49 -23.84 -5.86 4.54
C GLN A 49 -22.78 -6.91 4.21
N ARG A 50 -22.40 -7.00 2.93
CA ARG A 50 -21.31 -7.89 2.48
C ARG A 50 -19.96 -7.51 3.09
N GLY A 51 -19.68 -6.23 3.24
CA GLY A 51 -18.46 -5.74 3.90
C GLY A 51 -18.39 -6.11 5.38
N MET A 52 -19.52 -6.03 6.10
CA MET A 52 -19.63 -6.45 7.49
C MET A 52 -19.48 -7.98 7.63
N TYR A 53 -20.15 -8.75 6.76
CA TYR A 53 -20.05 -10.21 6.76
C TYR A 53 -18.63 -10.71 6.49
N ASN A 54 -17.96 -10.15 5.49
CA ASN A 54 -16.61 -10.58 5.10
C ASN A 54 -15.49 -10.00 6.01
N GLY A 55 -15.83 -9.28 7.09
CA GLY A 55 -14.86 -8.68 8.01
C GLY A 55 -14.04 -7.53 7.39
N VAL A 56 -14.51 -6.95 6.29
CA VAL A 56 -13.89 -5.77 5.66
C VAL A 56 -14.25 -4.50 6.44
N LEU A 57 -15.44 -4.46 7.02
CA LEU A 57 -15.89 -3.38 7.89
C LEU A 57 -15.77 -3.79 9.36
N PRO A 58 -15.46 -2.84 10.27
CA PRO A 58 -15.23 -3.13 11.69
C PRO A 58 -16.48 -3.59 12.45
N SER A 59 -17.67 -3.33 11.91
CA SER A 59 -18.92 -3.83 12.48
C SER A 59 -19.25 -5.20 11.88
N SER A 60 -19.56 -6.18 12.73
CA SER A 60 -20.06 -7.49 12.28
C SER A 60 -21.57 -7.45 12.09
N LEU A 61 -22.05 -8.16 11.06
CA LEU A 61 -23.47 -8.39 10.86
C LEU A 61 -23.92 -9.51 11.81
N ASN A 62 -24.98 -9.28 12.60
CA ASN A 62 -25.47 -10.30 13.52
C ASN A 62 -26.06 -11.50 12.76
N LYS A 63 -26.13 -12.65 13.44
CA LYS A 63 -26.50 -13.93 12.83
C LYS A 63 -27.92 -13.90 12.27
N GLU A 64 -28.85 -13.24 12.95
CA GLU A 64 -30.25 -13.14 12.52
C GLU A 64 -30.38 -12.40 11.18
N ARG A 65 -29.64 -11.30 11.00
CA ARG A 65 -29.65 -10.53 9.74
C ARG A 65 -28.95 -11.27 8.61
N CYS A 66 -27.90 -12.04 8.91
CA CYS A 66 -27.28 -12.93 7.92
C CYS A 66 -28.31 -13.95 7.40
N ILE A 67 -28.98 -14.65 8.30
CA ILE A 67 -30.01 -15.65 7.95
C ILE A 67 -31.15 -15.01 7.17
N ALA A 68 -31.60 -13.81 7.56
CA ALA A 68 -32.66 -13.10 6.84
C ALA A 68 -32.26 -12.77 5.40
N LEU A 69 -31.05 -12.25 5.19
CA LEU A 69 -30.56 -11.92 3.85
C LEU A 69 -30.28 -13.17 3.00
N GLU A 70 -29.81 -14.26 3.61
CA GLU A 70 -29.64 -15.56 2.93
C GLU A 70 -30.98 -16.11 2.42
N LYS A 71 -32.06 -15.97 3.19
CA LYS A 71 -33.42 -16.38 2.76
C LYS A 71 -33.92 -15.67 1.50
N ILE A 72 -33.40 -14.48 1.20
CA ILE A 72 -33.72 -13.72 -0.01
C ILE A 72 -32.57 -13.75 -1.03
N GLY A 73 -31.74 -14.79 -1.01
CA GLY A 73 -30.76 -15.04 -2.06
C GLY A 73 -29.45 -14.24 -1.93
N MET A 74 -29.09 -13.78 -0.74
CA MET A 74 -27.82 -13.08 -0.54
C MET A 74 -26.62 -13.99 -0.80
N ILE A 75 -25.77 -13.56 -1.74
CA ILE A 75 -24.45 -14.12 -1.95
C ILE A 75 -23.41 -13.17 -1.35
N TRP A 76 -22.64 -13.68 -0.38
CA TRP A 76 -21.71 -12.88 0.42
C TRP A 76 -20.36 -12.65 -0.25
N LYS A 77 -19.74 -13.72 -0.74
CA LYS A 77 -18.39 -13.69 -1.34
C LYS A 77 -18.49 -13.27 -2.80
N LEU A 78 -17.58 -12.39 -3.22
CA LEU A 78 -17.56 -11.88 -4.60
C LEU A 78 -17.46 -13.01 -5.63
N GLU A 79 -16.59 -13.99 -5.40
CA GLU A 79 -16.34 -15.10 -6.34
C GLU A 79 -17.57 -15.95 -6.63
N ASP A 80 -18.48 -16.06 -5.66
CA ASP A 80 -19.70 -16.87 -5.78
C ASP A 80 -20.87 -16.08 -6.38
N ARG A 81 -20.73 -14.75 -6.54
CA ARG A 81 -21.84 -13.89 -7.02
C ARG A 81 -22.24 -14.18 -8.46
N PHE A 82 -21.30 -14.66 -9.27
CA PHE A 82 -21.54 -14.98 -10.66
C PHE A 82 -20.92 -16.33 -10.98
N GLN A 83 -21.53 -17.02 -11.95
CA GLN A 83 -20.94 -18.22 -12.51
C GLN A 83 -19.58 -17.89 -13.14
N TRP A 84 -18.65 -18.84 -13.11
CA TRP A 84 -17.32 -18.70 -13.67
C TRP A 84 -17.31 -18.15 -15.10
N LYS A 85 -18.21 -18.66 -15.96
CA LYS A 85 -18.36 -18.21 -17.34
C LYS A 85 -18.65 -16.71 -17.45
N ARG A 86 -19.50 -16.15 -16.58
CA ARG A 86 -19.82 -14.72 -16.59
C ARG A 86 -18.61 -13.86 -16.19
N TRP A 87 -17.76 -14.35 -15.29
CA TRP A 87 -16.51 -13.68 -14.98
C TRP A 87 -15.53 -13.67 -16.17
N LEU A 88 -15.45 -14.76 -16.93
CA LEU A 88 -14.65 -14.82 -18.14
C LEU A 88 -15.18 -13.90 -19.24
N GLU A 89 -16.51 -13.82 -19.42
CA GLU A 89 -17.13 -12.87 -20.35
C GLU A 89 -16.74 -11.43 -20.00
N MET A 90 -16.86 -11.03 -18.73
CA MET A 90 -16.45 -9.68 -18.29
C MET A 90 -14.94 -9.44 -18.48
N ALA A 91 -14.11 -10.47 -18.31
CA ALA A 91 -12.68 -10.40 -18.58
C ALA A 91 -12.39 -10.18 -20.08
N GLU A 92 -13.09 -10.89 -20.95
CA GLU A 92 -12.95 -10.73 -22.40
C GLU A 92 -13.46 -9.37 -22.87
N GLU A 93 -14.61 -8.90 -22.36
CA GLU A 93 -15.13 -7.55 -22.63
C GLU A 93 -14.09 -6.48 -22.24
N TYR A 94 -13.48 -6.60 -21.06
CA TYR A 94 -12.41 -5.70 -20.63
C TYR A 94 -11.21 -5.74 -21.58
N ARG A 95 -10.77 -6.94 -21.98
CA ARG A 95 -9.66 -7.10 -22.90
C ARG A 95 -9.96 -6.49 -24.27
N GLN A 96 -11.17 -6.63 -24.77
CA GLN A 96 -11.60 -6.01 -26.04
C GLN A 96 -11.57 -4.48 -25.95
N GLU A 97 -11.95 -3.90 -24.81
CA GLU A 97 -11.94 -2.45 -24.60
C GLU A 97 -10.53 -1.87 -24.39
N TYR A 98 -9.67 -2.55 -23.62
CA TYR A 98 -8.37 -2.02 -23.18
C TYR A 98 -7.15 -2.72 -23.79
N GLY A 99 -7.35 -3.70 -24.67
CA GLY A 99 -6.30 -4.45 -25.38
C GLY A 99 -5.53 -5.46 -24.51
N SER A 100 -5.75 -5.50 -23.19
CA SER A 100 -5.08 -6.41 -22.27
C SER A 100 -5.96 -6.75 -21.07
N LEU A 101 -5.62 -7.84 -20.38
CA LEU A 101 -6.26 -8.21 -19.11
C LEU A 101 -5.47 -7.73 -17.88
N ASP A 102 -4.78 -6.59 -18.00
CA ASP A 102 -4.15 -5.94 -16.85
C ASP A 102 -5.12 -5.00 -16.12
N VAL A 103 -6.12 -5.61 -15.49
CA VAL A 103 -7.21 -4.90 -14.81
C VAL A 103 -6.72 -4.29 -13.49
N PRO A 104 -6.82 -2.96 -13.28
CA PRO A 104 -6.52 -2.34 -12.00
C PRO A 104 -7.39 -2.96 -10.89
N SER A 105 -6.83 -3.20 -9.70
CA SER A 105 -7.56 -3.92 -8.64
C SER A 105 -8.83 -3.22 -8.13
N GLU A 106 -8.95 -1.92 -8.38
CA GLU A 106 -10.13 -1.12 -8.03
C GLU A 106 -11.15 -1.00 -9.16
N TYR A 107 -10.84 -1.52 -10.36
CA TYR A 107 -11.75 -1.48 -11.49
C TYR A 107 -13.05 -2.21 -11.18
N VAL A 108 -14.15 -1.56 -11.54
CA VAL A 108 -15.51 -2.04 -11.43
C VAL A 108 -16.16 -1.92 -12.81
N THR A 109 -16.80 -2.99 -13.28
CA THR A 109 -17.54 -2.97 -14.55
C THR A 109 -18.72 -2.00 -14.49
N LYS A 110 -19.31 -1.68 -15.65
CA LYS A 110 -20.50 -0.82 -15.76
C LYS A 110 -21.67 -1.32 -14.88
N ASP A 111 -21.77 -2.63 -14.71
CA ASP A 111 -22.80 -3.28 -13.89
C ASP A 111 -22.44 -3.34 -12.39
N GLY A 112 -21.33 -2.72 -11.96
CA GLY A 112 -20.92 -2.69 -10.56
C GLY A 112 -20.09 -3.89 -10.10
N CYS A 113 -19.61 -4.74 -11.02
CA CYS A 113 -18.86 -5.95 -10.67
C CYS A 113 -17.37 -5.64 -10.49
N ARG A 114 -16.77 -6.08 -9.37
CA ARG A 114 -15.35 -5.80 -9.04
C ARG A 114 -14.38 -6.73 -9.80
N LEU A 115 -14.39 -6.68 -11.13
CA LEU A 115 -13.56 -7.51 -12.00
C LEU A 115 -12.06 -7.43 -11.65
N GLY A 116 -11.55 -6.23 -11.35
CA GLY A 116 -10.14 -6.06 -10.99
C GLY A 116 -9.74 -6.81 -9.72
N PHE A 117 -10.64 -6.87 -8.73
CA PHE A 117 -10.43 -7.67 -7.54
C PHE A 117 -10.51 -9.17 -7.86
N TRP A 118 -11.48 -9.59 -8.66
CA TRP A 118 -11.63 -10.99 -9.04
C TRP A 118 -10.40 -11.53 -9.79
N ILE A 119 -9.88 -10.79 -10.79
CA ILE A 119 -8.65 -11.13 -11.52
C ILE A 119 -7.46 -11.25 -10.57
N LYS A 120 -7.33 -10.33 -9.61
CA LYS A 120 -6.29 -10.38 -8.57
C LYS A 120 -6.39 -11.65 -7.73
N GLU A 121 -7.58 -12.08 -7.34
CA GLU A 121 -7.77 -13.33 -6.60
C GLU A 121 -7.45 -14.56 -7.47
N GLN A 122 -7.77 -14.55 -8.77
CA GLN A 122 -7.37 -15.65 -9.65
C GLN A 122 -5.85 -15.76 -9.76
N ARG A 123 -5.14 -14.63 -9.92
CA ARG A 123 -3.67 -14.59 -9.92
C ARG A 123 -3.10 -15.16 -8.60
N LYS A 124 -3.72 -14.89 -7.45
CA LYS A 124 -3.31 -15.50 -6.16
C LYS A 124 -3.52 -17.02 -6.16
N LYS A 125 -4.69 -17.49 -6.57
CA LYS A 125 -5.04 -18.93 -6.59
C LYS A 125 -4.13 -19.72 -7.53
N TYR A 126 -3.74 -19.15 -8.67
CA TYR A 126 -2.76 -19.74 -9.58
C TYR A 126 -1.43 -20.02 -8.88
N TRP A 127 -0.83 -19.01 -8.24
CA TRP A 127 0.44 -19.18 -7.53
C TRP A 127 0.35 -20.05 -6.27
N ALA A 128 -0.85 -20.22 -5.72
CA ALA A 128 -1.11 -21.17 -4.63
C ALA A 128 -1.39 -22.60 -5.12
N GLY A 129 -1.43 -22.85 -6.44
CA GLY A 129 -1.76 -24.16 -7.00
C GLY A 129 -3.22 -24.57 -6.79
N SER A 130 -4.13 -23.61 -6.57
CA SER A 130 -5.53 -23.86 -6.23
C SER A 130 -6.51 -23.72 -7.40
N LEU A 131 -6.03 -23.35 -8.59
CA LEU A 131 -6.85 -23.37 -9.82
C LEU A 131 -6.73 -24.72 -10.51
N THR A 132 -7.84 -25.20 -11.07
CA THR A 132 -7.85 -26.38 -11.93
C THR A 132 -7.19 -26.07 -13.28
N GLU A 133 -6.63 -27.07 -13.96
CA GLU A 133 -6.03 -26.89 -15.30
C GLU A 133 -7.00 -26.29 -16.32
N LYS A 134 -8.30 -26.61 -16.21
CA LYS A 134 -9.35 -26.02 -17.05
C LYS A 134 -9.46 -24.51 -16.81
N GLN A 135 -9.52 -24.07 -15.55
CA GLN A 135 -9.61 -22.66 -15.18
C GLN A 135 -8.37 -21.87 -15.60
N VAL A 136 -7.18 -22.49 -15.51
CA VAL A 136 -5.94 -21.89 -15.99
C VAL A 136 -6.02 -21.64 -17.50
N ARG A 137 -6.37 -22.67 -18.29
CA ARG A 137 -6.51 -22.55 -19.74
C ARG A 137 -7.55 -21.51 -20.16
N GLU A 138 -8.68 -21.45 -19.47
CA GLU A 138 -9.74 -20.46 -19.76
C GLU A 138 -9.27 -19.02 -19.48
N LEU A 139 -8.56 -18.79 -18.38
CA LEU A 139 -8.01 -17.47 -18.07
C LEU A 139 -6.86 -17.07 -19.00
N GLU A 140 -6.02 -18.03 -19.42
CA GLU A 140 -4.97 -17.83 -20.42
C GLU A 140 -5.56 -17.49 -21.79
N HIS A 141 -6.67 -18.11 -22.16
CA HIS A 141 -7.41 -17.78 -23.38
C HIS A 141 -7.92 -16.32 -23.36
N CYS A 142 -8.38 -15.84 -22.20
CA CYS A 142 -8.71 -14.43 -21.99
C CYS A 142 -7.48 -13.49 -21.91
N GLY A 143 -6.26 -14.02 -22.08
CA GLY A 143 -5.03 -13.22 -22.10
C GLY A 143 -4.50 -12.81 -20.72
N ILE A 144 -4.79 -13.58 -19.67
CA ILE A 144 -4.24 -13.29 -18.34
C ILE A 144 -2.71 -13.44 -18.34
N ALA A 145 -2.02 -12.46 -17.74
CA ALA A 145 -0.59 -12.54 -17.48
C ALA A 145 -0.34 -12.87 -16.01
N TRP A 146 0.12 -14.09 -15.72
CA TRP A 146 0.38 -14.56 -14.35
C TRP A 146 1.57 -13.86 -13.66
N GLN A 147 2.50 -13.34 -14.46
CA GLN A 147 3.76 -12.74 -14.03
C GLN A 147 3.61 -11.51 -13.13
N PHE A 148 2.51 -10.75 -13.24
CA PHE A 148 2.26 -9.55 -12.42
C PHE A 148 2.05 -9.84 -10.93
N TYR A 149 1.88 -11.11 -10.54
CA TYR A 149 1.62 -11.50 -9.16
C TYR A 149 2.63 -12.50 -8.59
N LYS A 150 3.73 -12.81 -9.30
CA LYS A 150 4.77 -13.66 -8.72
C LYS A 150 5.37 -12.94 -7.52
N ARG A 151 4.98 -13.37 -6.31
CA ARG A 151 5.57 -12.87 -5.08
C ARG A 151 7.05 -13.22 -5.09
N LYS A 152 7.90 -12.19 -5.12
CA LYS A 152 9.34 -12.36 -4.96
C LYS A 152 9.60 -13.06 -3.63
N GLY A 153 10.36 -14.15 -3.70
CA GLY A 153 10.79 -14.91 -2.54
C GLY A 153 11.88 -14.17 -1.77
N TRP A 154 12.32 -14.75 -0.66
CA TRP A 154 13.43 -14.20 0.13
C TRP A 154 14.69 -13.96 -0.72
N ASN A 155 15.09 -14.95 -1.54
CA ASN A 155 16.29 -14.86 -2.36
C ASN A 155 16.21 -13.76 -3.41
N ASP A 156 15.05 -13.59 -4.05
CA ASP A 156 14.83 -12.51 -5.03
C ASP A 156 15.00 -11.13 -4.37
N TRP A 157 14.43 -10.95 -3.18
CA TRP A 157 14.56 -9.69 -2.45
C TRP A 157 15.96 -9.45 -1.91
N LEU A 158 16.65 -10.50 -1.45
CA LEU A 158 18.04 -10.42 -1.03
C LEU A 158 18.93 -10.00 -2.21
N GLN A 159 18.68 -10.49 -3.41
CA GLN A 159 19.41 -10.06 -4.61
C GLN A 159 19.17 -8.58 -4.93
N ILE A 160 17.94 -8.09 -4.79
CA ILE A 160 17.63 -6.67 -4.96
C ILE A 160 18.34 -5.83 -3.89
N ALA A 161 18.40 -6.31 -2.64
CA ALA A 161 19.13 -5.65 -1.56
C ALA A 161 20.66 -5.65 -1.83
N ARG A 162 21.22 -6.73 -2.38
CA ARG A 162 22.63 -6.79 -2.82
C ARG A 162 22.93 -5.76 -3.91
N ALA A 163 22.04 -5.60 -4.88
CA ALA A 163 22.20 -4.59 -5.92
C ALA A 163 22.23 -3.16 -5.33
N TYR A 164 21.27 -2.84 -4.45
CA TYR A 164 21.28 -1.56 -3.74
C TYR A 164 22.56 -1.37 -2.91
N TYR A 165 23.01 -2.41 -2.21
CA TYR A 165 24.26 -2.36 -1.45
C TYR A 165 25.47 -2.12 -2.35
N GLY A 166 25.52 -2.73 -3.54
CA GLY A 166 26.61 -2.49 -4.51
C GLY A 166 26.68 -1.04 -4.97
N GLU A 167 25.55 -0.36 -5.09
CA GLU A 167 25.46 1.04 -5.52
C GLU A 167 25.72 2.04 -4.38
N HIS A 168 25.23 1.74 -3.17
CA HIS A 168 25.20 2.69 -2.05
C HIS A 168 26.15 2.35 -0.89
N GLY A 169 26.66 1.12 -0.84
CA GLY A 169 27.54 0.61 0.23
C GLY A 169 26.84 0.34 1.57
N ASN A 170 25.51 0.45 1.64
CA ASN A 170 24.72 0.19 2.84
C ASN A 170 23.25 -0.18 2.53
N LEU A 171 22.48 -0.57 3.55
CA LEU A 171 21.04 -0.84 3.46
C LEU A 171 20.16 0.25 4.12
N LEU A 172 20.58 1.50 4.09
CA LEU A 172 19.80 2.65 4.55
C LEU A 172 18.74 3.07 3.51
N VAL A 173 18.03 2.09 2.94
CA VAL A 173 17.02 2.28 1.89
C VAL A 173 15.86 3.15 2.38
N PRO A 174 15.52 4.27 1.71
CA PRO A 174 14.35 5.09 2.06
C PRO A 174 13.06 4.26 2.07
N ARG A 175 12.14 4.49 3.02
CA ARG A 175 10.93 3.65 3.20
C ARG A 175 10.08 3.54 1.92
N ASN A 176 10.00 4.63 1.16
CA ASN A 176 9.22 4.71 -0.07
C ASN A 176 10.05 4.43 -1.34
N TYR A 177 11.32 4.05 -1.19
CA TYR A 177 12.20 3.75 -2.32
C TYR A 177 11.62 2.61 -3.17
N LYS A 178 11.69 2.83 -4.48
CA LYS A 178 11.40 1.82 -5.50
C LYS A 178 12.60 1.72 -6.42
N THR A 179 12.94 0.50 -6.81
CA THR A 179 13.90 0.25 -7.90
C THR A 179 13.35 0.77 -9.23
N ALA A 180 14.18 0.80 -10.27
CA ALA A 180 13.76 1.14 -11.63
C ALA A 180 12.65 0.21 -12.17
N ALA A 181 12.67 -1.07 -11.77
CA ALA A 181 11.62 -2.04 -12.12
C ALA A 181 10.39 -1.98 -11.18
N GLY A 182 10.32 -0.99 -10.27
CA GLY A 182 9.14 -0.70 -9.46
C GLY A 182 9.05 -1.51 -8.15
N GLU A 183 10.04 -2.31 -7.80
CA GLU A 183 10.07 -3.05 -6.55
C GLU A 183 10.22 -2.14 -5.34
N LYS A 184 9.32 -2.29 -4.37
CA LYS A 184 9.30 -1.51 -3.12
C LYS A 184 10.33 -1.99 -2.10
N LEU A 185 11.61 -1.97 -2.47
CA LEU A 185 12.72 -2.42 -1.61
C LEU A 185 12.73 -1.69 -0.26
N GLY A 186 12.40 -0.39 -0.24
CA GLY A 186 12.32 0.40 0.99
C GLY A 186 11.33 -0.18 2.01
N ASN A 187 10.16 -0.60 1.53
CA ASN A 187 9.16 -1.25 2.36
C ASN A 187 9.64 -2.65 2.79
N TRP A 188 10.26 -3.41 1.88
CA TRP A 188 10.78 -4.73 2.21
C TRP A 188 11.84 -4.70 3.32
N ILE A 189 12.83 -3.80 3.24
CA ILE A 189 13.85 -3.63 4.30
C ILE A 189 13.21 -3.23 5.63
N PHE A 190 12.23 -2.31 5.61
CA PHE A 190 11.49 -1.91 6.80
C PHE A 190 10.79 -3.10 7.48
N VAL A 191 10.12 -3.95 6.69
CA VAL A 191 9.49 -5.18 7.19
C VAL A 191 10.51 -6.12 7.85
N GLN A 192 11.75 -6.19 7.36
CA GLN A 192 12.77 -7.04 7.97
C GLN A 192 13.20 -6.53 9.35
N ARG A 193 13.26 -5.20 9.55
CA ARG A 193 13.50 -4.59 10.87
C ARG A 193 12.39 -4.95 11.86
N GLU A 194 11.12 -4.85 11.44
CA GLU A 194 9.98 -5.24 12.29
C GLU A 194 9.99 -6.74 12.64
N ARG A 195 10.44 -7.60 11.73
CA ARG A 195 10.59 -9.05 11.97
C ARG A 195 11.76 -9.38 12.90
N TYR A 196 12.81 -8.56 12.92
CA TYR A 196 13.96 -8.72 13.80
C TYR A 196 13.57 -8.48 15.27
N TYR A 197 12.88 -7.37 15.56
CA TYR A 197 12.45 -7.02 16.93
C TYR A 197 11.21 -7.78 17.43
N ARG A 198 10.53 -8.54 16.56
CA ARG A 198 9.32 -9.32 16.88
C ARG A 198 8.12 -8.50 17.36
N GLU A 199 8.14 -7.18 17.16
CA GLU A 199 7.11 -6.24 17.61
C GLU A 199 5.79 -6.33 16.82
N SER A 200 5.80 -6.99 15.66
CA SER A 200 4.70 -6.92 14.68
C SER A 200 3.82 -8.17 14.59
N GLY A 201 4.00 -9.16 15.49
CA GLY A 201 3.31 -10.46 15.39
C GLY A 201 3.65 -11.26 14.13
N ARG A 202 4.66 -10.81 13.37
CA ARG A 202 5.12 -11.44 12.13
C ARG A 202 6.12 -12.55 12.44
N ARG A 203 6.22 -13.52 11.54
CA ARG A 203 7.23 -14.59 11.62
C ARG A 203 8.64 -13.98 11.74
N PRO A 204 9.40 -14.29 12.79
CA PRO A 204 10.77 -13.80 12.96
C PRO A 204 11.67 -14.14 11.77
N LEU A 205 12.78 -13.41 11.63
CA LEU A 205 13.86 -13.80 10.72
C LEU A 205 14.57 -15.04 11.26
N SER A 206 15.03 -15.93 10.38
CA SER A 206 15.95 -17.00 10.77
C SER A 206 17.37 -16.44 11.00
N PRO A 207 18.24 -17.14 11.74
CA PRO A 207 19.64 -16.73 11.92
C PRO A 207 20.38 -16.52 10.59
N GLU A 208 20.12 -17.35 9.59
CA GLU A 208 20.71 -17.24 8.25
C GLU A 208 20.22 -15.99 7.52
N GLN A 209 18.94 -15.64 7.68
CA GLN A 209 18.36 -14.42 7.12
C GLN A 209 18.95 -13.16 7.75
N ILE A 210 19.20 -13.19 9.06
CA ILE A 210 19.87 -12.10 9.80
C ILE A 210 21.30 -11.95 9.30
N LYS A 211 22.08 -13.04 9.30
CA LYS A 211 23.47 -13.05 8.82
C LYS A 211 23.60 -12.54 7.39
N ALA A 212 22.69 -12.93 6.50
CA ALA A 212 22.69 -12.48 5.10
C ALA A 212 22.46 -10.98 4.95
N LEU A 213 21.65 -10.37 5.83
CA LEU A 213 21.43 -8.92 5.84
C LEU A 213 22.56 -8.17 6.54
N GLU A 214 23.15 -8.73 7.59
CA GLU A 214 24.31 -8.14 8.27
C GLU A 214 25.55 -8.07 7.37
N GLN A 215 25.73 -9.07 6.49
CA GLN A 215 26.73 -9.02 5.42
C GLN A 215 26.55 -7.85 4.45
N LEU A 216 25.37 -7.23 4.42
CA LEU A 216 25.04 -6.06 3.62
C LEU A 216 24.99 -4.78 4.48
N SER A 217 25.64 -4.78 5.64
CA SER A 217 25.66 -3.65 6.58
C SER A 217 24.25 -3.21 6.99
N MET A 218 23.36 -4.17 7.26
CA MET A 218 22.01 -3.89 7.74
C MET A 218 22.03 -3.24 9.12
N VAL A 219 21.47 -2.04 9.20
CA VAL A 219 21.17 -1.37 10.48
C VAL A 219 19.74 -1.74 10.90
N TRP A 220 19.63 -2.45 12.03
CA TRP A 220 18.37 -2.97 12.54
C TRP A 220 17.52 -1.89 13.24
N SER A 221 18.13 -1.12 14.14
CA SER A 221 17.46 -0.10 14.94
C SER A 221 17.05 1.10 14.10
N LEU A 222 15.77 1.51 14.18
CA LEU A 222 15.30 2.72 13.50
C LEU A 222 15.92 4.00 14.05
N LYS A 223 16.32 4.00 15.33
CA LYS A 223 17.08 5.11 15.93
C LYS A 223 18.44 5.21 15.24
N ASP A 224 19.14 4.09 15.12
CA ASP A 224 20.49 4.05 14.54
C ASP A 224 20.44 4.38 13.04
N VAL A 225 19.43 3.91 12.31
CA VAL A 225 19.19 4.33 10.91
C VAL A 225 19.05 5.85 10.78
N ARG A 226 18.39 6.52 11.74
CA ARG A 226 18.25 7.99 11.72
C ARG A 226 19.58 8.69 12.00
N GLU A 227 20.38 8.14 12.92
CA GLU A 227 21.72 8.65 13.23
C GLU A 227 22.67 8.50 12.03
N GLU A 228 22.77 7.29 11.46
CA GLU A 228 23.61 7.03 10.28
C GLU A 228 23.25 7.92 9.09
N ARG A 229 21.95 8.08 8.81
CA ARG A 229 21.49 8.99 7.74
C ARG A 229 21.77 10.46 8.01
N TRP A 230 21.89 10.83 9.29
CA TRP A 230 22.25 12.19 9.68
C TRP A 230 23.76 12.38 9.46
N ASP A 231 24.58 11.42 9.91
CA ASP A 231 26.03 11.43 9.73
C ASP A 231 26.44 11.39 8.24
N GLU A 232 25.77 10.60 7.39
CA GLU A 232 25.97 10.59 5.93
C GLU A 232 25.70 11.95 5.29
N MET A 233 24.55 12.56 5.63
CA MET A 233 24.19 13.86 5.09
C MET A 233 25.21 14.92 5.49
N LEU A 234 25.66 14.89 6.75
CA LEU A 234 26.71 15.78 7.22
C LEU A 234 28.03 15.54 6.46
N ARG A 235 28.42 14.28 6.23
CA ARG A 235 29.62 13.94 5.44
C ARG A 235 29.55 14.50 4.02
N TRP A 236 28.42 14.37 3.33
CA TRP A 236 28.26 14.93 1.99
C TRP A 236 28.27 16.45 1.98
N ILE A 237 27.67 17.10 2.98
CA ILE A 237 27.74 18.56 3.13
C ILE A 237 29.18 19.01 3.41
N LYS A 238 29.93 18.30 4.27
CA LYS A 238 31.37 18.56 4.51
C LYS A 238 32.17 18.46 3.21
N ALA A 239 31.96 17.39 2.43
CA ALA A 239 32.62 17.19 1.14
C ALA A 239 32.27 18.30 0.13
N TYR A 240 30.99 18.68 0.06
CA TYR A 240 30.55 19.80 -0.80
C TYR A 240 31.20 21.12 -0.38
N LYS A 241 31.20 21.45 0.91
CA LYS A 241 31.82 22.66 1.44
C LYS A 241 33.32 22.69 1.16
N SER A 242 34.01 21.55 1.34
CA SER A 242 35.44 21.43 1.02
C SER A 242 35.70 21.66 -0.47
N LYS A 243 34.86 21.12 -1.36
CA LYS A 243 35.02 21.26 -2.81
C LYS A 243 34.71 22.66 -3.35
N TYR A 244 33.69 23.34 -2.81
CA TYR A 244 33.17 24.61 -3.38
C TYR A 244 33.36 25.83 -2.47
N GLY A 245 33.95 25.67 -1.28
CA GLY A 245 34.15 26.74 -0.31
C GLY A 245 32.87 27.28 0.34
N ARG A 246 31.69 26.72 0.04
CA ARG A 246 30.38 27.21 0.50
C ARG A 246 29.41 26.08 0.83
N LEU A 247 28.44 26.37 1.68
CA LEU A 247 27.37 25.43 2.03
C LEU A 247 26.39 25.22 0.85
N PRO A 248 25.87 24.01 0.66
CA PRO A 248 24.86 23.70 -0.36
C PRO A 248 23.46 24.16 0.09
N LEU A 249 23.22 25.47 0.15
CA LEU A 249 21.94 26.04 0.61
C LEU A 249 20.81 25.92 -0.43
N ASN A 250 21.14 25.73 -1.71
CA ASN A 250 20.15 25.57 -2.76
C ASN A 250 19.44 24.21 -2.62
N PRO A 251 18.09 24.17 -2.52
CA PRO A 251 17.34 22.92 -2.44
C PRO A 251 17.56 21.95 -3.62
N ALA A 252 17.97 22.45 -4.79
CA ALA A 252 18.29 21.65 -5.96
C ALA A 252 19.61 20.86 -5.85
N VAL A 253 20.44 21.14 -4.83
CA VAL A 253 21.63 20.33 -4.56
C VAL A 253 21.22 19.06 -3.83
N ILE A 254 21.22 17.96 -4.57
CA ILE A 254 20.77 16.64 -4.11
C ILE A 254 21.96 15.78 -3.68
N ALA A 255 21.82 15.13 -2.53
CA ALA A 255 22.76 14.13 -2.04
C ALA A 255 22.66 12.82 -2.84
N PRO A 256 23.69 11.95 -2.79
CA PRO A 256 23.67 10.64 -3.47
C PRO A 256 22.45 9.77 -3.15
N ASP A 257 21.79 9.96 -2.00
CA ASP A 257 20.57 9.23 -1.62
C ASP A 257 19.25 9.91 -2.05
N GLY A 258 19.34 10.96 -2.87
CA GLY A 258 18.18 11.68 -3.41
C GLY A 258 17.61 12.77 -2.48
N ARG A 259 18.12 12.93 -1.25
CA ARG A 259 17.65 14.00 -0.35
C ARG A 259 18.28 15.34 -0.70
N SER A 260 17.52 16.42 -0.54
CA SER A 260 18.01 17.80 -0.71
C SER A 260 18.89 18.22 0.46
N MET A 261 20.14 18.59 0.19
CA MET A 261 21.08 19.10 1.19
C MET A 261 20.62 20.45 1.75
N GLY A 262 20.14 21.36 0.89
CA GLY A 262 19.68 22.69 1.29
C GLY A 262 18.46 22.64 2.22
N ASN A 263 17.46 21.82 1.89
CA ASN A 263 16.30 21.62 2.77
C ASN A 263 16.71 21.00 4.11
N TRP A 264 17.63 20.03 4.08
CA TRP A 264 18.14 19.41 5.30
C TRP A 264 18.84 20.44 6.20
N ILE A 265 19.69 21.31 5.65
CA ILE A 265 20.35 22.40 6.39
C ILE A 265 19.29 23.31 7.03
N SER A 266 18.25 23.71 6.28
CA SER A 266 17.17 24.55 6.81
C SER A 266 16.45 23.91 8.00
N VAL A 267 16.19 22.60 7.94
CA VAL A 267 15.61 21.85 9.05
C VAL A 267 16.55 21.85 10.27
N GLN A 268 17.86 21.63 10.07
CA GLN A 268 18.83 21.65 11.17
C GLN A 268 18.92 23.03 11.83
N ARG A 269 18.97 24.12 11.04
CA ARG A 269 18.99 25.50 11.56
C ARG A 269 17.76 25.81 12.41
N THR A 270 16.60 25.32 12.00
CA THR A 270 15.34 25.47 12.75
C THR A 270 15.37 24.67 14.06
N ALA A 271 15.94 23.45 14.04
CA ALA A 271 16.07 22.62 15.23
C ALA A 271 17.06 23.20 16.25
N LEU A 272 18.19 23.77 15.77
CA LEU A 272 19.16 24.51 16.58
C LEU A 272 18.51 25.71 17.29
N GLY A 273 17.78 26.56 16.55
CA GLY A 273 17.11 27.73 17.12
C GLY A 273 16.02 27.40 18.16
N LYS A 274 15.52 26.16 18.15
CA LYS A 274 14.54 25.66 19.13
C LYS A 274 15.17 24.86 20.28
N GLY A 275 16.49 24.71 20.33
CA GLY A 275 17.18 23.92 21.36
C GLY A 275 16.82 22.43 21.36
N ARG A 276 16.40 21.86 20.22
CA ARG A 276 15.91 20.46 20.12
C ARG A 276 16.96 19.46 19.65
N MET A 277 18.24 19.75 19.89
CA MET A 277 19.36 18.99 19.34
C MET A 277 20.34 18.57 20.44
N SER A 278 20.94 17.39 20.30
CA SER A 278 21.99 16.93 21.22
C SER A 278 23.27 17.73 21.03
N GLU A 279 24.08 17.82 22.08
CA GLU A 279 25.36 18.53 22.10
C GLU A 279 26.29 18.10 20.95
N ARG A 280 26.53 16.78 20.79
CA ARG A 280 27.28 16.22 19.65
C ARG A 280 26.84 16.76 18.29
N LYS A 281 25.53 16.84 18.04
CA LYS A 281 25.00 17.29 16.75
C LYS A 281 25.14 18.80 16.59
N THR A 282 24.95 19.56 17.67
CA THR A 282 25.18 21.00 17.69
C THR A 282 26.63 21.34 17.37
N GLU A 283 27.59 20.69 18.02
CA GLU A 283 29.02 20.87 17.75
C GLU A 283 29.39 20.50 16.31
N SER A 284 28.91 19.34 15.85
CA SER A 284 29.17 18.84 14.49
C SER A 284 28.61 19.76 13.40
N LEU A 285 27.51 20.46 13.64
CA LEU A 285 26.95 21.45 12.71
C LEU A 285 27.72 22.78 12.77
N ALA A 286 28.13 23.21 13.95
CA ALA A 286 28.93 24.41 14.15
C ALA A 286 30.30 24.31 13.45
N ASP A 287 30.96 23.15 13.53
CA ASP A 287 32.20 22.83 12.80
C ASP A 287 32.07 23.05 11.28
N VAL A 288 30.89 22.75 10.73
CA VAL A 288 30.59 22.93 9.30
C VAL A 288 30.09 24.34 8.98
N GLY A 289 29.89 25.20 9.98
CA GLY A 289 29.38 26.57 9.83
C GLY A 289 27.87 26.63 9.59
N ILE A 290 27.13 25.62 10.03
CA ILE A 290 25.66 25.61 10.02
C ILE A 290 25.17 26.13 11.36
N LEU A 291 24.79 27.41 11.38
CA LEU A 291 24.30 28.12 12.57
C LEU A 291 22.78 28.36 12.49
N PRO A 292 22.08 28.55 13.62
CA PRO A 292 20.65 28.85 13.62
C PRO A 292 20.32 30.16 12.88
N PHE A 293 19.09 30.27 12.37
CA PHE A 293 18.65 31.48 11.69
C PHE A 293 18.76 32.70 12.62
N GLY A 294 19.26 33.83 12.09
CA GLY A 294 19.38 35.09 12.85
C GLY A 294 20.71 35.25 13.61
N THR A 295 21.62 34.29 13.57
CA THR A 295 23.00 34.48 14.04
C THR A 295 23.80 35.21 12.96
N ALA A 296 23.91 36.53 13.06
CA ALA A 296 24.87 37.28 12.26
C ALA A 296 26.28 36.79 12.64
N LYS A 297 27.15 36.57 11.64
CA LYS A 297 28.59 36.54 11.91
C LYS A 297 28.96 37.95 12.36
N GLU A 298 29.35 38.10 13.62
CA GLU A 298 30.17 39.23 14.03
C GLU A 298 31.47 39.12 13.20
N ASN A 299 31.61 40.02 12.22
CA ASN A 299 32.87 40.32 11.57
C ASN A 299 33.52 41.47 12.32
#